data_AF-A0AAW3DIA2-F1
#
_entry.id   AF-A0AAW3DIA2-F1
#
_cell.length_a   1.000
_cell.length_b   1.000
_cell.length_c   1.000
_cell.angle_alpha   90.00
_cell.angle_beta   90.00
_cell.angle_gamma   90.00
#
_symmetry.space_group_name_H-M   'P 1'
#
loop_
_entity.id
_entity.type
_entity.pdbx_description
1 polymer ?
#
loop_
_entity_poly.entity_id
_entity_poly.type
_entity_poly.pdbx_seq_one_letter_code
_entity_poly.pdbx_strand_id
1 'polypeptide(L)'
;IIRFSTLYFRCGFAGETGPRCIIPSEIKKPNVAKPIKVVQYNINTEELYSYLKEFIHMLYFRHLLVNPRDRRVVIIESVLCPSHFRDTLTRVLFKHFEVPSVLFAPSHLMSLLTLGINSAMVLDCGYAESLVLPIYEGIPILSCWGSLPLGGKAIHKELEYQLLEQCTVDTGLAKGQSLPSVMGSVPEDIVEDIKVRTCFVSDLQRGLKIQAAKFNIDGSAERPSLPPDVDYPLDGEKILHVVGPIRDSVVEILFEQDNEETSVATLILDSLIQCPIDTRKQLAENLVVIGGTAMLPGFLHRLMAEIRYLVEKPKYKEVLATKTFRIHTPPAKPNCVAWLGGAIFGALQDILGSRSVSKEYYSQTGRIPDWCCLNNPPLEMMFDVGKAPPPLMKRAFSTEK
;
A
#
# COMPACT_ATOMS: atom_id res chain seq x y z
N ILE A 1 9.99 -7.93 -12.37
CA ILE A 1 9.18 -6.83 -11.79
C ILE A 1 9.29 -6.90 -10.29
N ILE A 2 9.56 -5.77 -9.66
CA ILE A 2 9.76 -5.67 -8.23
C ILE A 2 8.86 -4.55 -7.70
N ARG A 3 7.93 -4.87 -6.80
CA ARG A 3 7.19 -3.87 -6.02
C ARG A 3 7.80 -3.81 -4.63
N PHE A 4 8.22 -2.63 -4.24
CA PHE A 4 8.76 -2.35 -2.91
C PHE A 4 7.62 -1.86 -2.02
N SER A 5 7.57 -2.36 -0.78
CA SER A 5 6.75 -1.80 0.28
C SER A 5 7.51 -1.90 1.59
N THR A 6 7.12 -1.11 2.58
CA THR A 6 7.79 -1.09 3.89
C THR A 6 7.80 -2.46 4.57
N LEU A 7 6.75 -3.27 4.37
CA LEU A 7 6.62 -4.56 5.05
C LEU A 7 6.87 -5.77 4.13
N TYR A 8 6.46 -5.71 2.87
CA TYR A 8 6.59 -6.83 1.92
C TYR A 8 7.13 -6.39 0.57
N PHE A 9 8.00 -7.21 -0.01
CA PHE A 9 8.41 -7.15 -1.40
C PHE A 9 7.66 -8.16 -2.23
N ARG A 10 7.27 -7.75 -3.43
CA ARG A 10 6.67 -8.66 -4.41
C ARG A 10 7.56 -8.75 -5.63
N CYS A 11 7.94 -9.97 -5.99
CA CYS A 11 8.81 -10.23 -7.13
C CYS A 11 8.19 -11.25 -8.09
N GLY A 12 8.49 -11.10 -9.37
CA GLY A 12 8.14 -12.08 -10.40
C GLY A 12 8.45 -11.58 -11.80
N PHE A 13 7.95 -12.30 -12.81
CA PHE A 13 8.21 -11.98 -14.21
C PHE A 13 7.06 -11.21 -14.86
N ALA A 14 7.39 -10.47 -15.90
CA ALA A 14 6.37 -9.81 -16.73
C ALA A 14 5.55 -10.86 -17.49
N GLY A 15 4.25 -10.60 -17.66
CA GLY A 15 3.32 -11.53 -18.29
C GLY A 15 2.74 -12.61 -17.37
N GLU A 16 3.24 -12.75 -16.13
CA GLU A 16 2.64 -13.65 -15.14
C GLU A 16 1.41 -13.01 -14.47
N THR A 17 0.41 -13.83 -14.13
CA THR A 17 -0.86 -13.38 -13.53
C THR A 17 -0.75 -13.01 -12.05
N GLY A 18 0.37 -13.35 -11.40
CA GLY A 18 0.64 -13.04 -10.00
C GLY A 18 2.15 -13.11 -9.69
N PRO A 19 2.59 -12.50 -8.58
CA PRO A 19 4.00 -12.53 -8.20
C PRO A 19 4.42 -13.95 -7.83
N ARG A 20 5.62 -14.38 -8.25
CA ARG A 20 6.20 -15.66 -7.82
C ARG A 20 6.55 -15.68 -6.34
N CYS A 21 6.98 -14.54 -5.82
CA CYS A 21 7.43 -14.42 -4.45
C CYS A 21 6.83 -13.19 -3.78
N ILE A 22 6.41 -13.37 -2.53
CA ILE A 22 6.10 -12.28 -1.59
C ILE A 22 6.95 -12.55 -0.36
N ILE A 23 7.91 -11.67 -0.09
CA ILE A 23 8.91 -11.84 0.96
C ILE A 23 8.82 -10.65 1.90
N PRO A 24 8.94 -10.83 3.23
CA PRO A 24 9.04 -9.71 4.14
C PRO A 24 10.25 -8.83 3.79
N SER A 25 10.11 -7.52 4.04
CA SER A 25 11.12 -6.49 3.78
C SER A 25 12.28 -6.51 4.78
N GLU A 26 12.77 -7.70 5.11
CA GLU A 26 13.69 -7.94 6.22
C GLU A 26 14.91 -8.75 5.79
N ILE A 27 16.07 -8.37 6.35
CA ILE A 27 17.32 -9.12 6.22
C ILE A 27 17.72 -9.70 7.58
N LYS A 28 18.05 -10.99 7.59
CA LYS A 28 18.62 -11.68 8.75
C LYS A 28 20.13 -11.70 8.62
N LYS A 29 20.82 -10.86 9.40
CA LYS A 29 22.28 -10.91 9.49
C LYS A 29 22.70 -11.89 10.57
N PRO A 30 23.77 -12.68 10.36
CA PRO A 30 24.23 -13.69 11.33
C PRO A 30 24.59 -13.10 12.70
N ASN A 31 24.95 -11.80 12.76
CA ASN A 31 25.38 -11.12 13.98
C ASN A 31 24.28 -10.30 14.67
N VAL A 32 23.04 -10.30 14.16
CA VAL A 32 21.95 -9.49 14.72
C VAL A 32 20.75 -10.38 15.05
N ALA A 33 20.34 -10.36 16.32
CA ALA A 33 19.25 -11.21 16.82
C ALA A 33 17.87 -10.83 16.25
N LYS A 34 17.66 -9.55 15.91
CA LYS A 34 16.42 -9.07 15.27
C LYS A 34 16.63 -8.87 13.76
N PRO A 35 15.66 -9.26 12.93
CA PRO A 35 15.71 -8.94 11.51
C PRO A 35 15.72 -7.42 11.30
N ILE A 36 16.51 -6.96 10.33
CA ILE A 36 16.63 -5.52 10.01
C ILE A 36 15.70 -5.23 8.82
N LYS A 37 14.84 -4.22 8.95
CA LYS A 37 13.99 -3.75 7.85
C LYS A 37 14.83 -3.06 6.78
N VAL A 38 14.64 -3.44 5.52
CA VAL A 38 15.42 -2.97 4.37
C VAL A 38 14.96 -1.59 3.90
N VAL A 39 13.66 -1.32 3.93
CA VAL A 39 13.09 -0.05 3.49
C VAL A 39 13.09 0.92 4.67
N GLN A 40 14.17 1.69 4.78
CA GLN A 40 14.33 2.78 5.75
C GLN A 40 14.65 4.07 5.01
N TYR A 41 14.02 5.17 5.42
CA TYR A 41 14.13 6.46 4.71
C TYR A 41 15.15 7.42 5.34
N ASN A 42 15.48 7.26 6.63
CA ASN A 42 16.35 8.18 7.40
C ASN A 42 17.69 7.53 7.78
N ILE A 43 18.33 6.84 6.83
CA ILE A 43 19.58 6.09 7.07
C ILE A 43 20.71 6.65 6.21
N ASN A 44 21.96 6.31 6.57
CA ASN A 44 23.12 6.67 5.77
C ASN A 44 23.10 5.96 4.39
N THR A 45 23.62 6.64 3.36
CA THR A 45 23.62 6.15 1.96
C THR A 45 24.35 4.82 1.80
N GLU A 46 25.51 4.67 2.43
CA GLU A 46 26.36 3.48 2.30
C GLU A 46 25.74 2.26 2.98
N GLU A 47 25.09 2.48 4.12
CA GLU A 47 24.41 1.42 4.85
C GLU A 47 23.17 0.95 4.09
N LEU A 48 22.36 1.88 3.58
CA LEU A 48 21.23 1.57 2.71
C LEU A 48 21.67 0.82 1.44
N TYR A 49 22.77 1.25 0.84
CA TYR A 49 23.35 0.59 -0.33
C TYR A 49 23.73 -0.87 -0.02
N SER A 50 24.35 -1.12 1.14
CA SER A 50 24.70 -2.46 1.60
C SER A 50 23.45 -3.33 1.81
N TYR A 51 22.42 -2.79 2.46
CA TYR A 51 21.18 -3.51 2.75
C TYR A 51 20.41 -3.86 1.47
N LEU A 52 20.29 -2.90 0.55
CA LEU A 52 19.65 -3.12 -0.75
C LEU A 52 20.44 -4.12 -1.60
N LYS A 53 21.78 -4.08 -1.58
CA LYS A 53 22.62 -5.05 -2.29
C LYS A 53 22.38 -6.47 -1.79
N GLU A 54 22.41 -6.68 -0.48
CA GLU A 54 22.20 -7.99 0.15
C GLU A 54 20.79 -8.52 -0.15
N PHE A 55 19.78 -7.67 0.00
CA PHE A 55 18.39 -8.03 -0.25
C PHE A 55 18.13 -8.36 -1.72
N ILE A 56 18.60 -7.53 -2.66
CA ILE A 56 18.43 -7.76 -4.11
C ILE A 56 19.19 -9.01 -4.56
N HIS A 57 20.36 -9.28 -3.98
CA HIS A 57 21.10 -10.52 -4.24
C HIS A 57 20.26 -11.74 -3.85
N MET A 58 19.71 -11.74 -2.63
CA MET A 58 18.80 -12.80 -2.19
C MET A 58 17.57 -12.93 -3.10
N LEU A 59 16.97 -11.82 -3.53
CA LEU A 59 15.81 -11.81 -4.43
C LEU A 59 16.11 -12.45 -5.80
N TYR A 60 17.23 -12.10 -6.45
CA TYR A 60 17.58 -12.67 -7.76
C TYR A 60 18.03 -14.13 -7.67
N PHE A 61 18.93 -14.45 -6.74
CA PHE A 61 19.58 -15.76 -6.70
C PHE A 61 18.78 -16.82 -5.96
N ARG A 62 17.92 -16.45 -5.01
CA ARG A 62 17.08 -17.42 -4.27
C ARG A 62 15.68 -17.56 -4.84
N HIS A 63 15.08 -16.47 -5.33
CA HIS A 63 13.67 -16.47 -5.73
C HIS A 63 13.46 -16.41 -7.25
N LEU A 64 14.13 -15.50 -7.95
CA LEU A 64 13.95 -15.37 -9.41
C LEU A 64 14.79 -16.36 -10.22
N LEU A 65 15.88 -16.88 -9.65
CA LEU A 65 16.81 -17.84 -10.28
C LEU A 65 17.29 -17.38 -11.66
N VAL A 66 17.55 -16.07 -11.81
CA VAL A 66 17.90 -15.45 -13.08
C VAL A 66 19.04 -14.45 -12.90
N ASN A 67 19.87 -14.34 -13.93
CA ASN A 67 20.92 -13.33 -13.98
C ASN A 67 20.30 -11.93 -14.23
N PRO A 68 20.55 -10.93 -13.36
CA PRO A 68 20.02 -9.58 -13.54
C PRO A 68 20.57 -8.85 -14.77
N ARG A 69 21.74 -9.25 -15.30
CA ARG A 69 22.36 -8.61 -16.48
C ARG A 69 21.57 -8.84 -17.77
N ASP A 70 20.80 -9.92 -17.87
CA ASP A 70 20.16 -10.33 -19.11
C ASP A 70 18.74 -9.74 -19.27
N ARG A 71 18.22 -9.06 -18.23
CA ARG A 71 16.80 -8.64 -18.20
C ARG A 71 16.62 -7.23 -17.66
N ARG A 72 15.65 -6.53 -18.26
CA ARG A 72 15.19 -5.21 -17.83
C ARG A 72 14.39 -5.31 -16.53
N VAL A 73 14.45 -4.27 -15.70
CA VAL A 73 13.79 -4.25 -14.39
C VAL A 73 12.72 -3.16 -14.33
N VAL A 74 11.50 -3.56 -14.00
CA VAL A 74 10.41 -2.62 -13.66
C VAL A 74 10.26 -2.60 -12.15
N ILE A 75 10.37 -1.40 -11.60
CA ILE A 75 10.28 -1.09 -10.19
C ILE A 75 8.99 -0.33 -9.96
N ILE A 76 8.14 -0.87 -9.10
CA ILE A 76 6.87 -0.25 -8.74
C ILE A 76 7.05 0.41 -7.38
N GLU A 77 6.95 1.72 -7.37
CA GLU A 77 7.12 2.56 -6.19
C GLU A 77 5.85 3.37 -5.89
N SER A 78 5.74 3.84 -4.65
CA SER A 78 4.77 4.89 -4.30
C SER A 78 5.27 6.22 -4.85
N VAL A 79 4.36 7.13 -5.20
CA VAL A 79 4.69 8.45 -5.75
C VAL A 79 5.46 9.31 -4.74
N LEU A 80 5.21 9.11 -3.44
CA LEU A 80 5.85 9.84 -2.36
C LEU A 80 7.17 9.20 -1.87
N CYS A 81 7.72 8.24 -2.62
CA CYS A 81 8.97 7.60 -2.23
C CYS A 81 10.12 8.63 -2.24
N PRO A 82 10.94 8.73 -1.17
CA PRO A 82 12.04 9.69 -1.14
C PRO A 82 13.04 9.47 -2.29
N SER A 83 13.41 10.56 -2.99
CA SER A 83 14.36 10.51 -4.10
C SER A 83 15.71 9.91 -3.70
N HIS A 84 16.11 10.09 -2.43
CA HIS A 84 17.29 9.47 -1.84
C HIS A 84 17.29 7.94 -1.92
N PHE A 85 16.14 7.33 -1.59
CA PHE A 85 15.98 5.88 -1.66
C PHE A 85 16.04 5.41 -3.12
N ARG A 86 15.37 6.14 -4.03
CA ARG A 86 15.38 5.84 -5.46
C ARG A 86 16.78 5.92 -6.07
N ASP A 87 17.55 6.95 -5.74
CA ASP A 87 18.92 7.13 -6.22
C ASP A 87 19.82 6.00 -5.72
N THR A 88 19.69 5.60 -4.45
CA THR A 88 20.47 4.51 -3.88
C THR A 88 20.12 3.17 -4.53
N LEU A 89 18.83 2.89 -4.72
CA LEU A 89 18.35 1.70 -5.42
C LEU A 89 18.89 1.62 -6.86
N THR A 90 18.88 2.75 -7.55
CA THR A 90 19.41 2.89 -8.91
C THR A 90 20.91 2.62 -8.96
N ARG A 91 21.68 3.19 -8.02
CA ARG A 91 23.11 2.93 -7.90
C ARG A 91 23.38 1.44 -7.73
N VAL A 92 22.64 0.76 -6.85
CA VAL A 92 22.79 -0.69 -6.64
C VAL A 92 22.50 -1.47 -7.93
N LEU A 93 21.41 -1.16 -8.62
CA LEU A 93 21.00 -1.88 -9.83
C LEU A 93 21.98 -1.70 -10.99
N PHE A 94 22.46 -0.48 -11.24
CA PHE A 94 23.37 -0.22 -12.37
C PHE A 94 24.84 -0.48 -12.06
N LYS A 95 25.33 -0.12 -10.87
CA LYS A 95 26.77 -0.26 -10.53
C LYS A 95 27.12 -1.66 -10.08
N HIS A 96 26.26 -2.33 -9.30
CA HIS A 96 26.55 -3.66 -8.76
C HIS A 96 26.00 -4.79 -9.65
N PHE A 97 24.73 -4.70 -10.04
CA PHE A 97 24.07 -5.75 -10.82
C PHE A 97 24.12 -5.55 -12.32
N GLU A 98 24.52 -4.36 -12.78
CA GLU A 98 24.72 -4.01 -14.18
C GLU A 98 23.51 -4.33 -15.07
N VAL A 99 22.32 -4.01 -14.59
CA VAL A 99 21.08 -4.24 -15.34
C VAL A 99 21.03 -3.38 -16.61
N PRO A 100 20.44 -3.86 -17.72
CA PRO A 100 20.38 -3.12 -18.98
C PRO A 100 19.55 -1.84 -18.89
N SER A 101 18.36 -1.93 -18.29
CA SER A 101 17.49 -0.78 -18.08
C SER A 101 16.62 -0.93 -16.85
N VAL A 102 16.26 0.21 -16.27
CA VAL A 102 15.35 0.32 -15.12
C VAL A 102 14.19 1.26 -15.47
N LEU A 103 13.00 0.90 -15.00
CA LEU A 103 11.83 1.75 -15.08
C LEU A 103 11.22 1.89 -13.69
N PHE A 104 11.00 3.14 -13.27
CA PHE A 104 10.22 3.46 -12.08
C PHE A 104 8.80 3.77 -12.50
N ALA A 105 7.84 3.02 -11.96
CA ALA A 105 6.43 3.14 -12.30
C ALA A 105 5.59 3.38 -11.03
N PRO A 106 4.68 4.36 -11.03
CA PRO A 106 3.89 4.67 -9.85
C PRO A 106 2.80 3.62 -9.61
N SER A 107 2.66 3.21 -8.36
CA SER A 107 1.70 2.19 -7.87
C SER A 107 0.28 2.39 -8.42
N HIS A 108 -0.24 3.61 -8.28
CA HIS A 108 -1.62 3.97 -8.64
C HIS A 108 -1.89 3.81 -10.14
N LEU A 109 -0.96 4.30 -10.99
CA LEU A 109 -1.11 4.16 -12.44
C LEU A 109 -1.05 2.69 -12.86
N MET A 110 -0.14 1.92 -12.28
CA MET A 110 -0.06 0.49 -12.56
C MET A 110 -1.36 -0.22 -12.15
N SER A 111 -1.93 0.12 -10.99
CA SER A 111 -3.18 -0.49 -10.56
C SER A 111 -4.35 -0.22 -11.52
N LEU A 112 -4.39 0.98 -12.10
CA LEU A 112 -5.40 1.39 -13.05
C LEU A 112 -5.37 0.58 -14.34
N LEU A 113 -4.17 0.25 -14.83
CA LEU A 113 -3.96 -0.56 -16.02
C LEU A 113 -4.58 -1.95 -15.91
N THR A 114 -4.70 -2.50 -14.70
CA THR A 114 -5.33 -3.81 -14.48
C THR A 114 -6.83 -3.81 -14.78
N LEU A 115 -7.48 -2.65 -14.65
CA LEU A 115 -8.91 -2.47 -14.90
C LEU A 115 -9.21 -2.01 -16.33
N GLY A 116 -8.20 -1.54 -17.08
CA GLY A 116 -8.38 -1.06 -18.44
C GLY A 116 -9.22 0.22 -18.57
N ILE A 117 -9.31 1.00 -17.49
CA ILE A 117 -9.99 2.30 -17.45
C ILE A 117 -8.95 3.44 -17.43
N ASN A 118 -9.25 4.59 -18.01
CA ASN A 118 -8.29 5.70 -18.09
C ASN A 118 -8.40 6.70 -16.93
N SER A 119 -9.58 6.79 -16.31
CA SER A 119 -9.90 7.78 -15.28
C SER A 119 -10.44 7.08 -14.04
N ALA A 120 -9.77 7.23 -12.90
CA ALA A 120 -10.20 6.71 -11.61
C ALA A 120 -9.56 7.44 -10.43
N MET A 121 -10.27 7.46 -9.31
CA MET A 121 -9.70 7.76 -8.01
C MET A 121 -9.08 6.49 -7.43
N VAL A 122 -7.78 6.51 -7.10
CA VAL A 122 -7.10 5.34 -6.54
C VAL A 122 -6.70 5.60 -5.09
N LEU A 123 -7.14 4.74 -4.18
CA LEU A 123 -6.73 4.70 -2.76
C LEU A 123 -5.78 3.52 -2.55
N ASP A 124 -4.52 3.77 -2.18
CA ASP A 124 -3.54 2.76 -1.76
C ASP A 124 -3.41 2.77 -0.23
N CYS A 125 -4.08 1.82 0.44
CA CYS A 125 -3.96 1.62 1.88
C CYS A 125 -2.79 0.68 2.20
N GLY A 126 -1.61 1.27 2.37
CA GLY A 126 -0.35 0.57 2.64
C GLY A 126 -0.10 0.25 4.11
N TYR A 127 1.13 -0.17 4.40
CA TYR A 127 1.59 -0.39 5.78
C TYR A 127 1.89 0.92 6.50
N ALA A 128 2.69 1.80 5.90
CA ALA A 128 3.13 3.03 6.54
C ALA A 128 2.09 4.16 6.48
N GLU A 129 1.39 4.28 5.35
CA GLU A 129 0.45 5.36 5.04
C GLU A 129 -0.69 4.86 4.15
N SER A 130 -1.79 5.61 4.13
CA SER A 130 -2.83 5.51 3.12
C SER A 130 -2.75 6.71 2.20
N LEU A 131 -2.56 6.46 0.90
CA LEU A 131 -2.35 7.48 -0.13
C LEU A 131 -3.50 7.45 -1.13
N VAL A 132 -4.07 8.63 -1.42
CA VAL A 132 -5.04 8.83 -2.49
C VAL A 132 -4.39 9.61 -3.62
N LEU A 133 -4.54 9.10 -4.84
CA LEU A 133 -4.11 9.77 -6.05
C LEU A 133 -5.18 9.65 -7.15
N PRO A 134 -5.78 10.78 -7.58
CA PRO A 134 -6.67 10.81 -8.73
C PRO A 134 -5.89 10.72 -10.04
N ILE A 135 -6.40 9.91 -10.97
CA ILE A 135 -5.86 9.75 -12.32
C ILE A 135 -6.98 10.05 -13.30
N TYR A 136 -6.71 10.93 -14.26
CA TYR A 136 -7.66 11.32 -15.30
C TYR A 136 -7.02 11.17 -16.68
N GLU A 137 -7.67 10.44 -17.58
CA GLU A 137 -7.17 10.15 -18.93
C GLU A 137 -5.72 9.64 -18.96
N GLY A 138 -5.36 8.79 -17.98
CA GLY A 138 -4.03 8.20 -17.84
C GLY A 138 -2.97 9.12 -17.23
N ILE A 139 -3.32 10.34 -16.84
CA ILE A 139 -2.40 11.31 -16.22
C ILE A 139 -2.75 11.46 -14.72
N PRO A 140 -1.79 11.24 -13.80
CA PRO A 140 -2.02 11.47 -12.38
C PRO A 140 -2.10 12.97 -12.08
N ILE A 141 -3.14 13.40 -11.37
CA ILE A 141 -3.33 14.80 -10.96
C ILE A 141 -2.59 15.01 -9.64
N LEU A 142 -1.29 15.30 -9.74
CA LEU A 142 -0.40 15.46 -8.58
C LEU A 142 -0.76 16.63 -7.67
N SER A 143 -1.56 17.61 -8.10
CA SER A 143 -2.00 18.70 -7.23
C SER A 143 -3.09 18.29 -6.23
N CYS A 144 -3.75 17.15 -6.46
CA CYS A 144 -4.94 16.73 -5.73
C CYS A 144 -4.71 15.45 -4.91
N TRP A 145 -3.45 15.16 -4.55
CA TRP A 145 -3.10 14.00 -3.73
C TRP A 145 -3.43 14.23 -2.25
N GLY A 146 -3.59 13.14 -1.51
CA GLY A 146 -3.68 13.19 -0.05
C GLY A 146 -3.03 11.97 0.56
N SER A 147 -2.29 12.14 1.66
CA SER A 147 -1.75 11.03 2.45
C SER A 147 -2.11 11.19 3.92
N LEU A 148 -2.43 10.07 4.57
CA LEU A 148 -2.60 9.98 6.01
C LEU A 148 -1.68 8.89 6.57
N PRO A 149 -1.06 9.08 7.75
CA PRO A 149 -0.30 8.05 8.45
C PRO A 149 -1.19 6.96 9.08
N LEU A 150 -2.39 6.75 8.52
CA LEU A 150 -3.35 5.72 8.89
C LEU A 150 -3.17 4.54 7.95
N GLY A 151 -2.52 3.48 8.42
CA GLY A 151 -2.26 2.27 7.65
C GLY A 151 -2.05 1.06 8.56
N GLY A 152 -1.43 0.01 8.03
CA GLY A 152 -1.15 -1.20 8.82
C GLY A 152 -0.29 -0.95 10.06
N LYS A 153 0.61 0.04 10.04
CA LYS A 153 1.46 0.42 11.19
C LYS A 153 0.66 1.06 12.32
N ALA A 154 -0.34 1.90 11.99
CA ALA A 154 -1.23 2.49 12.98
C ALA A 154 -2.04 1.38 13.68
N ILE A 155 -2.57 0.43 12.90
CA ILE A 155 -3.28 -0.75 13.40
C ILE A 155 -2.38 -1.59 14.30
N HIS A 156 -1.13 -1.85 13.91
CA HIS A 156 -0.19 -2.62 14.74
C HIS A 156 0.07 -1.94 16.08
N LYS A 157 0.30 -0.62 16.08
CA LYS A 157 0.55 0.15 17.30
C LYS A 157 -0.66 0.13 18.24
N GLU A 158 -1.86 0.29 17.69
CA GLU A 158 -3.10 0.24 18.47
C GLU A 158 -3.37 -1.16 19.02
N LEU A 159 -3.11 -2.19 18.21
CA LEU A 159 -3.24 -3.59 18.63
C LEU A 159 -2.26 -3.90 19.76
N GLU A 160 -0.99 -3.50 19.65
CA GLU A 160 0.00 -3.68 20.70
C GLU A 160 -0.43 -2.98 22.00
N TYR A 161 -0.94 -1.75 21.91
CA TYR A 161 -1.46 -1.00 23.05
C TYR A 161 -2.64 -1.70 23.74
N GLN A 162 -3.67 -2.07 22.97
CA GLN A 162 -4.87 -2.71 23.53
C GLN A 162 -4.61 -4.12 24.05
N LEU A 163 -3.73 -4.88 23.41
CA LEU A 163 -3.28 -6.16 23.94
C LEU A 163 -2.61 -5.96 25.31
N LEU A 164 -1.68 -5.02 25.42
CA LEU A 164 -0.93 -4.80 26.66
C LEU A 164 -1.85 -4.44 27.84
N GLU A 165 -2.93 -3.71 27.59
CA GLU A 165 -3.89 -3.31 28.64
C GLU A 165 -4.90 -4.39 29.02
N GLN A 166 -5.47 -5.12 28.04
CA GLN A 166 -6.70 -5.89 28.25
C GLN A 166 -6.54 -7.40 28.08
N CYS A 167 -5.43 -7.87 27.49
CA CYS A 167 -5.25 -9.29 27.23
C CYS A 167 -4.69 -10.06 28.44
N THR A 168 -5.17 -11.29 28.58
CA THR A 168 -4.65 -12.26 29.54
C THR A 168 -3.93 -13.39 28.81
N VAL A 169 -2.87 -13.89 29.43
CA VAL A 169 -2.07 -15.03 28.97
C VAL A 169 -2.24 -16.18 29.93
N ASP A 170 -2.57 -17.32 29.36
CA ASP A 170 -2.51 -18.60 30.03
C ASP A 170 -1.15 -19.23 29.72
N THR A 171 -0.37 -19.44 30.77
CA THR A 171 0.81 -20.30 30.72
C THR A 171 0.42 -21.67 31.27
N GLY A 172 1.07 -22.75 30.83
CA GLY A 172 0.82 -24.11 31.34
C GLY A 172 0.85 -24.25 32.88
N LEU A 173 1.43 -23.28 33.60
CA LEU A 173 1.55 -23.23 35.06
C LEU A 173 0.54 -22.28 35.74
N ALA A 174 0.08 -21.23 35.06
CA ALA A 174 -0.82 -20.22 35.63
C ALA A 174 -1.74 -19.61 34.56
N LYS A 175 -3.04 -19.57 34.87
CA LYS A 175 -4.07 -18.96 34.03
C LYS A 175 -4.29 -17.50 34.39
N GLY A 176 -4.54 -16.64 33.41
CA GLY A 176 -4.96 -15.26 33.61
C GLY A 176 -3.85 -14.27 33.99
N GLN A 177 -2.60 -14.49 33.56
CA GLN A 177 -1.53 -13.50 33.79
C GLN A 177 -1.66 -12.33 32.82
N SER A 178 -1.41 -11.10 33.27
CA SER A 178 -1.42 -9.94 32.38
C SER A 178 -0.21 -9.99 31.44
N LEU A 179 -0.41 -9.62 30.16
CA LEU A 179 0.65 -9.60 29.15
C LEU A 179 1.94 -8.87 29.58
N PRO A 180 1.90 -7.67 30.20
CA PRO A 180 3.12 -6.94 30.59
C PRO A 180 4.02 -7.72 31.55
N SER A 181 3.43 -8.61 32.36
CA SER A 181 4.18 -9.41 33.33
C SER A 181 4.90 -10.62 32.71
N VAL A 182 4.48 -11.04 31.51
CA VAL A 182 5.01 -12.23 30.82
C VAL A 182 5.86 -11.85 29.61
N MET A 183 5.48 -10.80 28.87
CA MET A 183 6.16 -10.35 27.66
C MET A 183 6.03 -8.82 27.55
N GLY A 184 7.16 -8.12 27.62
CA GLY A 184 7.18 -6.65 27.59
C GLY A 184 6.78 -6.02 26.25
N SER A 185 6.97 -6.72 25.13
CA SER A 185 6.51 -6.30 23.79
C SER A 185 6.31 -7.54 22.91
N VAL A 186 5.23 -7.54 22.13
CA VAL A 186 4.86 -8.65 21.24
C VAL A 186 5.60 -8.48 19.91
N PRO A 187 6.25 -9.53 19.36
CA PRO A 187 6.86 -9.47 18.04
C PRO A 187 5.90 -9.01 16.94
N GLU A 188 6.38 -8.20 16.00
CA GLU A 188 5.55 -7.66 14.90
C GLU A 188 4.92 -8.76 14.04
N ASP A 189 5.61 -9.89 13.84
CA ASP A 189 5.09 -11.03 13.07
C ASP A 189 3.82 -11.62 13.70
N ILE A 190 3.79 -11.69 15.04
CA ILE A 190 2.66 -12.23 15.80
C ILE A 190 1.50 -11.23 15.77
N VAL A 191 1.80 -9.93 15.93
CA VAL A 191 0.81 -8.85 15.79
C VAL A 191 0.16 -8.87 14.40
N GLU A 192 0.95 -9.09 13.36
CA GLU A 192 0.42 -9.21 12.01
C GLU A 192 -0.49 -10.44 11.85
N ASP A 193 -0.09 -11.58 12.40
CA ASP A 193 -0.87 -12.81 12.31
C ASP A 193 -2.20 -12.71 13.10
N ILE A 194 -2.17 -12.11 14.29
CA ILE A 194 -3.38 -11.75 15.05
C ILE A 194 -4.27 -10.84 14.19
N LYS A 195 -3.72 -9.75 13.64
CA LYS A 195 -4.47 -8.82 12.78
C LYS A 195 -5.14 -9.54 11.60
N VAL A 196 -4.45 -10.45 10.93
CA VAL A 196 -5.00 -11.18 9.76
C VAL A 196 -6.07 -12.18 10.17
N ARG A 197 -5.91 -12.87 11.31
CA ARG A 197 -6.81 -13.95 11.75
C ARG A 197 -8.02 -13.47 12.54
N THR A 198 -7.87 -12.44 13.38
CA THR A 198 -8.89 -12.07 14.38
C THR A 198 -9.60 -10.76 14.07
N CYS A 199 -8.93 -9.79 13.43
CA CYS A 199 -9.51 -8.47 13.19
C CYS A 199 -10.48 -8.50 12.00
N PHE A 200 -11.60 -7.78 12.15
CA PHE A 200 -12.56 -7.55 11.09
C PHE A 200 -13.06 -6.11 11.12
N VAL A 201 -13.57 -5.64 9.99
CA VAL A 201 -14.11 -4.29 9.90
C VAL A 201 -15.56 -4.27 10.33
N SER A 202 -15.90 -3.43 11.30
CA SER A 202 -17.27 -3.22 11.76
C SER A 202 -18.08 -2.36 10.78
N ASP A 203 -19.39 -2.61 10.71
CA ASP A 203 -20.34 -1.77 9.97
C ASP A 203 -20.43 -0.35 10.53
N LEU A 204 -20.87 0.59 9.69
CA LEU A 204 -20.98 2.02 10.05
C LEU A 204 -21.76 2.25 11.35
N GLN A 205 -22.96 1.65 11.49
CA GLN A 205 -23.80 1.84 12.69
C GLN A 205 -23.11 1.33 13.95
N ARG A 206 -22.38 0.22 13.84
CA ARG A 206 -21.61 -0.36 14.94
C ARG A 206 -20.41 0.53 15.28
N GLY A 207 -19.68 1.01 14.28
CA GLY A 207 -18.57 1.96 14.44
C GLY A 207 -18.99 3.23 15.18
N LEU A 208 -20.11 3.84 14.78
CA LEU A 208 -20.67 5.01 15.47
C LEU A 208 -21.02 4.73 16.93
N LYS A 209 -21.55 3.55 17.26
CA LYS A 209 -21.79 3.14 18.66
C LYS A 209 -20.48 2.94 19.43
N ILE A 210 -19.44 2.39 18.81
CA ILE A 210 -18.12 2.22 19.41
C ILE A 210 -17.50 3.59 19.71
N GLN A 211 -17.52 4.50 18.75
CA GLN A 211 -17.03 5.87 18.92
C GLN A 211 -17.79 6.58 20.05
N ALA A 212 -19.13 6.50 20.04
CA ALA A 212 -19.94 7.03 21.14
C ALA A 212 -19.53 6.41 22.48
N ALA A 213 -19.32 5.09 22.56
CA ALA A 213 -18.90 4.42 23.79
C ALA A 213 -17.50 4.84 24.28
N LYS A 214 -16.57 5.18 23.39
CA LYS A 214 -15.23 5.68 23.74
C LYS A 214 -15.29 7.06 24.43
N PHE A 215 -16.13 7.97 23.94
CA PHE A 215 -16.24 9.34 24.46
C PHE A 215 -17.29 9.53 25.57
N ASN A 216 -18.09 8.51 25.87
CA ASN A 216 -19.12 8.60 26.92
C ASN A 216 -18.55 8.36 28.31
N ILE A 217 -18.36 9.45 29.05
CA ILE A 217 -18.02 9.46 30.48
C ILE A 217 -19.25 9.09 31.35
N ASP A 218 -20.46 9.35 30.86
CA ASP A 218 -21.70 9.24 31.65
C ASP A 218 -22.40 7.86 31.59
N GLY A 219 -21.82 6.87 30.91
CA GLY A 219 -22.33 5.49 30.90
C GLY A 219 -23.69 5.28 30.21
N SER A 220 -24.22 6.28 29.51
CA SER A 220 -25.55 6.26 28.88
C SER A 220 -25.59 5.69 27.45
N ALA A 221 -24.43 5.46 26.82
CA ALA A 221 -24.39 4.88 25.47
C ALA A 221 -24.51 3.36 25.48
N GLU A 222 -25.41 2.87 24.62
CA GLU A 222 -25.52 1.46 24.28
C GLU A 222 -24.21 0.92 23.71
N ARG A 223 -23.50 0.10 24.48
CA ARG A 223 -22.39 -0.68 23.95
C ARG A 223 -22.94 -1.72 22.97
N PRO A 224 -22.34 -1.86 21.77
CA PRO A 224 -22.76 -2.90 20.83
C PRO A 224 -22.51 -4.29 21.44
N SER A 225 -23.18 -5.30 20.88
CA SER A 225 -22.98 -6.70 21.25
C SER A 225 -21.50 -7.10 21.12
N LEU A 226 -20.92 -7.63 22.19
CA LEU A 226 -19.52 -8.02 22.24
C LEU A 226 -19.22 -9.11 21.19
N PRO A 227 -18.11 -9.00 20.43
CA PRO A 227 -17.64 -10.09 19.59
C PRO A 227 -17.24 -11.31 20.44
N PRO A 228 -17.28 -12.51 19.88
CA PRO A 228 -16.91 -13.73 20.62
C PRO A 228 -15.41 -13.77 20.84
N ASP A 229 -14.92 -13.95 22.07
CA ASP A 229 -13.49 -13.99 22.39
C ASP A 229 -12.75 -15.08 21.58
N VAL A 230 -11.48 -14.86 21.24
CA VAL A 230 -10.69 -15.80 20.43
C VAL A 230 -9.35 -16.06 21.11
N ASP A 231 -9.01 -17.33 21.21
CA ASP A 231 -7.76 -17.78 21.80
C ASP A 231 -6.69 -17.91 20.71
N TYR A 232 -5.57 -17.24 20.89
CA TYR A 232 -4.43 -17.24 20.00
C TYR A 232 -3.27 -18.04 20.62
N PRO A 233 -2.84 -19.16 20.02
CA PRO A 233 -1.66 -19.89 20.50
C PRO A 233 -0.38 -19.14 20.12
N LEU A 234 0.42 -18.72 21.11
CA LEU A 234 1.69 -18.00 20.91
C LEU A 234 2.84 -18.96 20.56
N ASP A 235 3.22 -19.78 21.54
CA ASP A 235 4.20 -20.87 21.44
C ASP A 235 3.59 -21.98 22.28
N GLY A 236 3.36 -23.18 21.73
CA GLY A 236 2.79 -24.44 22.32
C GLY A 236 2.28 -24.53 23.78
N GLU A 237 2.89 -23.82 24.73
CA GLU A 237 2.57 -23.75 26.16
C GLU A 237 1.90 -22.42 26.60
N LYS A 238 1.86 -21.40 25.74
CA LYS A 238 1.30 -20.05 26.00
C LYS A 238 0.11 -19.79 25.08
N ILE A 239 -1.05 -19.51 25.67
CA ILE A 239 -2.28 -19.13 24.96
C ILE A 239 -2.63 -17.70 25.35
N LEU A 240 -2.86 -16.87 24.34
CA LEU A 240 -3.25 -15.47 24.50
C LEU A 240 -4.74 -15.34 24.23
N HIS A 241 -5.51 -14.90 25.23
CA HIS A 241 -6.96 -14.75 25.12
C HIS A 241 -7.29 -13.35 24.58
N VAL A 242 -7.53 -13.24 23.26
CA VAL A 242 -7.88 -11.98 22.60
C VAL A 242 -9.36 -11.66 22.84
N VAL A 243 -9.60 -10.61 23.62
CA VAL A 243 -10.96 -10.17 23.94
C VAL A 243 -11.65 -9.62 22.69
N GLY A 244 -12.95 -9.90 22.58
CA GLY A 244 -13.86 -9.41 21.55
C GLY A 244 -13.63 -7.94 21.17
N PRO A 245 -13.79 -6.97 22.09
CA PRO A 245 -13.74 -5.54 21.80
C PRO A 245 -12.45 -5.05 21.13
N ILE A 246 -11.31 -5.70 21.41
CA ILE A 246 -10.01 -5.31 20.85
C ILE A 246 -10.05 -5.40 19.33
N ARG A 247 -10.58 -6.51 18.80
CA ARG A 247 -10.59 -6.76 17.35
C ARG A 247 -11.41 -5.75 16.55
N ASP A 248 -12.45 -5.19 17.19
CA ASP A 248 -13.36 -4.20 16.61
C ASP A 248 -12.78 -2.79 16.75
N SER A 249 -12.32 -2.46 17.96
CA SER A 249 -11.81 -1.13 18.32
C SER A 249 -10.54 -0.77 17.54
N VAL A 250 -9.64 -1.75 17.36
CA VAL A 250 -8.36 -1.55 16.64
C VAL A 250 -8.56 -1.11 15.19
N VAL A 251 -9.58 -1.61 14.50
CA VAL A 251 -9.84 -1.25 13.09
C VAL A 251 -10.60 0.07 12.98
N GLU A 252 -11.32 0.46 14.03
CA GLU A 252 -12.12 1.68 14.04
C GLU A 252 -11.27 2.94 13.87
N ILE A 253 -10.01 2.94 14.30
CA ILE A 253 -9.06 4.06 14.13
C ILE A 253 -8.88 4.52 12.67
N LEU A 254 -9.19 3.66 11.69
CA LEU A 254 -9.10 4.02 10.26
C LEU A 254 -10.26 4.91 9.80
N PHE A 255 -11.39 4.83 10.51
CA PHE A 255 -12.65 5.48 10.20
C PHE A 255 -13.10 6.44 11.32
N GLU A 256 -12.36 6.49 12.42
CA GLU A 256 -12.57 7.42 13.52
C GLU A 256 -12.35 8.84 13.02
N GLN A 257 -13.35 9.69 13.25
CA GLN A 257 -13.25 11.11 12.97
C GLN A 257 -12.77 11.77 14.26
N ASP A 258 -11.45 11.79 14.44
CA ASP A 258 -10.81 12.49 15.56
C ASP A 258 -11.10 14.00 15.51
N ASN A 259 -10.54 14.77 16.44
CA ASN A 259 -10.62 16.23 16.47
C ASN A 259 -10.18 16.91 15.14
N GLU A 260 -9.42 16.20 14.29
CA GLU A 260 -8.98 16.69 12.98
C GLU A 260 -9.97 16.40 11.85
N GLU A 261 -11.06 15.65 12.10
CA GLU A 261 -12.03 15.16 11.12
C GLU A 261 -11.40 14.40 9.92
N THR A 262 -10.20 13.85 10.10
CA THR A 262 -9.49 13.09 9.07
C THR A 262 -9.68 11.59 9.24
N SER A 263 -9.97 10.90 8.14
CA SER A 263 -10.18 9.46 8.06
C SER A 263 -9.84 8.99 6.65
N VAL A 264 -9.74 7.68 6.44
CA VAL A 264 -9.50 7.13 5.09
C VAL A 264 -10.62 7.51 4.11
N ALA A 265 -11.86 7.65 4.61
CA ALA A 265 -13.00 8.04 3.79
C ALA A 265 -13.00 9.55 3.46
N THR A 266 -12.67 10.41 4.42
CA THR A 266 -12.56 11.86 4.17
C THR A 266 -11.40 12.18 3.23
N LEU A 267 -10.31 11.41 3.28
CA LEU A 267 -9.17 11.55 2.37
C LEU A 267 -9.57 11.46 0.88
N ILE A 268 -10.48 10.53 0.54
CA ILE A 268 -11.01 10.40 -0.82
C ILE A 268 -11.82 11.64 -1.20
N LEU A 269 -12.69 12.11 -0.30
CA LEU A 269 -13.57 13.25 -0.57
C LEU A 269 -12.79 14.57 -0.68
N ASP A 270 -11.79 14.77 0.17
CA ASP A 270 -10.94 15.95 0.16
C ASP A 270 -10.10 16.01 -1.13
N SER A 271 -9.53 14.87 -1.55
CA SER A 271 -8.86 14.75 -2.85
C SER A 271 -9.81 15.05 -4.01
N LEU A 272 -11.07 14.59 -3.94
CA LEU A 272 -12.08 14.86 -4.96
C LEU A 272 -12.48 16.33 -5.03
N ILE A 273 -12.55 17.03 -3.89
CA ILE A 273 -12.81 18.48 -3.85
C ILE A 273 -11.66 19.26 -4.49
N GLN A 274 -10.42 18.87 -4.24
CA GLN A 274 -9.25 19.51 -4.85
C GLN A 274 -9.21 19.34 -6.37
N CYS A 275 -9.82 18.27 -6.89
CA CYS A 275 -9.90 18.02 -8.33
C CYS A 275 -10.78 19.08 -9.04
N PRO A 276 -10.47 19.42 -10.30
CA PRO A 276 -11.29 20.33 -11.10
C PRO A 276 -12.68 19.73 -11.36
N ILE A 277 -13.70 20.60 -11.42
CA ILE A 277 -15.14 20.24 -11.42
C ILE A 277 -15.47 19.19 -12.49
N ASP A 278 -14.93 19.33 -13.69
CA ASP A 278 -15.22 18.45 -14.84
C ASP A 278 -14.76 16.99 -14.61
N THR A 279 -13.68 16.80 -13.85
CA THR A 279 -13.10 15.47 -13.59
C THR A 279 -13.81 14.74 -12.45
N ARG A 280 -14.46 15.47 -11.53
CA ARG A 280 -15.01 14.91 -10.28
C ARG A 280 -16.02 13.79 -10.50
N LYS A 281 -16.89 13.94 -11.51
CA LYS A 281 -17.93 12.93 -11.79
C LYS A 281 -17.32 11.59 -12.18
N GLN A 282 -16.37 11.58 -13.12
CA GLN A 282 -15.71 10.35 -13.57
C GLN A 282 -14.86 9.72 -12.46
N LEU A 283 -14.15 10.54 -11.68
CA LEU A 283 -13.34 10.07 -10.55
C LEU A 283 -14.20 9.46 -9.44
N ALA A 284 -15.38 10.02 -9.15
CA ALA A 284 -16.32 9.48 -8.16
C ALA A 284 -16.96 8.16 -8.62
N GLU A 285 -17.33 8.07 -9.91
CA GLU A 285 -17.89 6.84 -10.49
C GLU A 285 -16.87 5.70 -10.56
N ASN A 286 -15.58 6.02 -10.61
CA ASN A 286 -14.50 5.04 -10.71
C ASN A 286 -13.56 5.13 -9.50
N LEU A 287 -13.97 4.53 -8.38
CA LEU A 287 -13.12 4.38 -7.21
C LEU A 287 -12.42 3.02 -7.22
N VAL A 288 -11.10 3.02 -7.03
CA VAL A 288 -10.26 1.82 -6.98
C VAL A 288 -9.54 1.79 -5.66
N VAL A 289 -9.69 0.68 -4.94
CA VAL A 289 -9.06 0.48 -3.62
C VAL A 289 -8.01 -0.62 -3.73
N ILE A 290 -6.77 -0.28 -3.41
CA ILE A 290 -5.62 -1.18 -3.41
C ILE A 290 -4.91 -1.15 -2.05
N GLY A 291 -3.97 -2.06 -1.86
CA GLY A 291 -3.13 -2.11 -0.67
C GLY A 291 -3.42 -3.31 0.24
N GLY A 292 -2.62 -3.43 1.30
CA GLY A 292 -2.68 -4.55 2.23
C GLY A 292 -3.86 -4.44 3.21
N THR A 293 -4.09 -3.23 3.73
CA THR A 293 -5.15 -2.98 4.73
C THR A 293 -6.56 -3.16 4.14
N ALA A 294 -6.71 -2.89 2.83
CA ALA A 294 -7.96 -3.12 2.11
C ALA A 294 -8.37 -4.59 2.00
N MET A 295 -7.49 -5.54 2.37
CA MET A 295 -7.81 -6.97 2.41
C MET A 295 -8.57 -7.39 3.68
N LEU A 296 -8.73 -6.49 4.67
CA LEU A 296 -9.50 -6.78 5.87
C LEU A 296 -10.97 -7.12 5.52
N PRO A 297 -11.56 -8.13 6.17
CA PRO A 297 -12.92 -8.55 5.86
C PRO A 297 -13.92 -7.45 6.23
N GLY A 298 -14.78 -7.06 5.28
CA GLY A 298 -15.77 -5.99 5.46
C GLY A 298 -15.28 -4.57 5.12
N PHE A 299 -14.00 -4.39 4.79
CA PHE A 299 -13.41 -3.06 4.56
C PHE A 299 -14.12 -2.25 3.46
N LEU A 300 -14.39 -2.88 2.31
CA LEU A 300 -15.02 -2.20 1.18
C LEU A 300 -16.45 -1.76 1.49
N HIS A 301 -17.22 -2.58 2.22
CA HIS A 301 -18.59 -2.25 2.61
C HIS A 301 -18.61 -1.07 3.57
N ARG A 302 -17.75 -1.11 4.60
CA ARG A 302 -17.61 -0.01 5.57
C ARG A 302 -17.18 1.28 4.88
N LEU A 303 -16.15 1.25 4.03
CA LEU A 303 -15.66 2.43 3.30
C LEU A 303 -16.77 3.05 2.43
N MET A 304 -17.53 2.22 1.71
CA MET A 304 -18.62 2.68 0.87
C MET A 304 -19.76 3.32 1.70
N ALA A 305 -20.10 2.73 2.84
CA ALA A 305 -21.10 3.29 3.76
C ALA A 305 -20.64 4.63 4.36
N GLU A 306 -19.37 4.71 4.78
CA GLU A 306 -18.76 5.92 5.35
C GLU A 306 -18.72 7.06 4.32
N ILE A 307 -18.32 6.78 3.08
CA ILE A 307 -18.34 7.77 1.99
C ILE A 307 -19.76 8.32 1.78
N ARG A 308 -20.77 7.44 1.73
CA ARG A 308 -22.18 7.88 1.56
C ARG A 308 -22.65 8.75 2.72
N TYR A 309 -22.30 8.37 3.95
CA TYR A 309 -22.62 9.15 5.15
C TYR A 309 -21.94 10.54 5.13
N LEU A 310 -20.67 10.60 4.76
CA LEU A 310 -19.91 11.85 4.69
C LEU A 310 -20.39 12.78 3.58
N VAL A 311 -20.82 12.25 2.43
CA VAL A 311 -21.36 13.04 1.31
C VAL A 311 -22.65 13.78 1.70
N GLU A 312 -23.40 13.28 2.68
CA GLU A 312 -24.61 13.93 3.19
C GLU A 312 -24.31 15.09 4.16
N LYS A 313 -23.08 15.17 4.72
CA LYS A 313 -22.66 16.27 5.58
C LYS A 313 -22.62 17.60 4.80
N PRO A 314 -22.94 18.74 5.43
CA PRO A 314 -23.07 20.04 4.74
C PRO A 314 -21.80 20.44 3.99
N LYS A 315 -20.62 20.19 4.59
CA LYS A 315 -19.30 20.46 4.01
C LYS A 315 -19.13 19.86 2.60
N TYR A 316 -19.60 18.63 2.40
CA TYR A 316 -19.43 17.91 1.14
C TYR A 316 -20.64 18.08 0.22
N LYS A 317 -21.84 18.22 0.78
CA LYS A 317 -23.09 18.34 0.03
C LYS A 317 -23.17 19.58 -0.87
N GLU A 318 -22.60 20.70 -0.42
CA GLU A 318 -22.59 21.95 -1.20
C GLU A 318 -21.63 21.90 -2.39
N VAL A 319 -20.54 21.13 -2.26
CA VAL A 319 -19.44 21.09 -3.24
C VAL A 319 -19.57 19.90 -4.20
N LEU A 320 -20.11 18.78 -3.73
CA LEU A 320 -20.24 17.54 -4.48
C LEU A 320 -21.67 17.39 -5.01
N ALA A 321 -21.88 17.75 -6.29
CA ALA A 321 -23.13 17.48 -6.99
C ALA A 321 -23.35 15.99 -7.30
N THR A 322 -22.29 15.17 -7.24
CA THR A 322 -22.31 13.76 -7.65
C THR A 322 -22.56 12.84 -6.45
N LYS A 323 -23.62 12.02 -6.52
CA LYS A 323 -24.00 11.06 -5.47
C LYS A 323 -23.61 9.61 -5.80
N THR A 324 -23.12 9.35 -7.00
CA THR A 324 -22.83 8.00 -7.49
C THR A 324 -21.38 7.66 -7.30
N PHE A 325 -21.09 6.90 -6.25
CA PHE A 325 -19.79 6.30 -6.02
C PHE A 325 -19.86 4.81 -6.33
N ARG A 326 -18.94 4.32 -7.17
CA ARG A 326 -18.82 2.89 -7.46
C ARG A 326 -17.37 2.45 -7.26
N ILE A 327 -17.21 1.33 -6.56
CA ILE A 327 -15.92 0.71 -6.33
C ILE A 327 -15.74 -0.39 -7.36
N HIS A 328 -14.72 -0.27 -8.20
CA HIS A 328 -14.35 -1.32 -9.14
C HIS A 328 -13.46 -2.33 -8.43
N THR A 329 -13.80 -3.62 -8.56
CA THR A 329 -13.00 -4.70 -8.01
C THR A 329 -11.95 -5.15 -9.02
N PRO A 330 -10.65 -5.10 -8.67
CA PRO A 330 -9.59 -5.53 -9.56
C PRO A 330 -9.56 -7.07 -9.71
N PRO A 331 -8.97 -7.59 -10.81
CA PRO A 331 -8.93 -9.03 -11.07
C PRO A 331 -8.05 -9.81 -10.09
N ALA A 332 -7.03 -9.15 -9.51
CA ALA A 332 -6.15 -9.72 -8.50
C ALA A 332 -6.53 -9.25 -7.09
N LYS A 333 -6.00 -9.94 -6.06
CA LYS A 333 -6.14 -9.50 -4.66
C LYS A 333 -5.61 -8.06 -4.50
N PRO A 334 -6.28 -7.18 -3.72
CA PRO A 334 -5.96 -5.75 -3.59
C PRO A 334 -4.47 -5.42 -3.37
N ASN A 335 -3.77 -6.27 -2.63
CA ASN A 335 -2.36 -6.10 -2.30
C ASN A 335 -1.39 -6.39 -3.47
N CYS A 336 -1.83 -7.17 -4.48
CA CYS A 336 -1.05 -7.55 -5.66
C CYS A 336 -1.44 -6.78 -6.93
N VAL A 337 -2.49 -5.96 -6.89
CA VAL A 337 -3.03 -5.25 -8.06
C VAL A 337 -1.97 -4.39 -8.74
N ALA A 338 -1.27 -3.56 -7.98
CA ALA A 338 -0.24 -2.71 -8.53
C ALA A 338 0.92 -3.53 -9.13
N TRP A 339 1.26 -4.70 -8.54
CA TRP A 339 2.26 -5.61 -9.11
C TRP A 339 1.79 -6.19 -10.46
N LEU A 340 0.54 -6.65 -10.53
CA LEU A 340 -0.06 -7.16 -11.77
C LEU A 340 -0.08 -6.08 -12.85
N GLY A 341 -0.39 -4.84 -12.48
CA GLY A 341 -0.31 -3.68 -13.37
C GLY A 341 1.07 -3.51 -13.99
N GLY A 342 2.12 -3.59 -13.18
CA GLY A 342 3.50 -3.58 -13.67
C GLY A 342 3.87 -4.82 -14.48
N ALA A 343 3.20 -5.95 -14.26
CA ALA A 343 3.35 -7.17 -15.06
C ALA A 343 2.76 -7.08 -16.45
N ILE A 344 1.60 -6.45 -16.57
CA ILE A 344 0.99 -6.10 -17.85
C ILE A 344 1.86 -5.06 -18.54
N PHE A 345 2.22 -3.98 -17.83
CA PHE A 345 3.02 -2.89 -18.37
C PHE A 345 4.40 -3.37 -18.87
N GLY A 346 5.05 -4.26 -18.10
CA GLY A 346 6.35 -4.82 -18.46
C GLY A 346 6.30 -5.88 -19.57
N ALA A 347 5.15 -6.46 -19.86
CA ALA A 347 4.99 -7.43 -20.95
C ALA A 347 4.88 -6.73 -22.32
N LEU A 348 4.39 -5.48 -22.33
CA LEU A 348 4.24 -4.66 -23.53
C LEU A 348 5.61 -4.12 -23.97
N GLN A 349 6.26 -4.81 -24.92
CA GLN A 349 7.65 -4.56 -25.32
C GLN A 349 7.92 -3.13 -25.84
N ASP A 350 6.96 -2.52 -26.52
CA ASP A 350 7.08 -1.18 -27.12
C ASP A 350 7.27 -0.07 -26.08
N ILE A 351 6.68 -0.25 -24.89
CA ILE A 351 6.64 0.78 -23.86
C ILE A 351 7.91 0.73 -23.00
N LEU A 352 8.41 -0.47 -22.71
CA LEU A 352 9.68 -0.63 -22.00
C LEU A 352 10.88 -0.16 -22.81
N GLY A 353 10.86 -0.33 -24.14
CA GLY A 353 11.93 0.13 -25.01
C GLY A 353 12.05 1.66 -25.06
N SER A 354 10.90 2.34 -25.09
CA SER A 354 10.86 3.79 -25.20
C SER A 354 10.99 4.50 -23.86
N ARG A 355 10.36 4.01 -22.77
CA ARG A 355 10.24 4.77 -21.51
C ARG A 355 11.20 4.38 -20.38
N SER A 356 11.99 3.31 -20.55
CA SER A 356 12.94 2.89 -19.50
C SER A 356 14.26 3.65 -19.60
N VAL A 357 14.91 3.85 -18.46
CA VAL A 357 16.23 4.48 -18.40
C VAL A 357 17.29 3.40 -18.60
N SER A 358 18.17 3.58 -19.59
CA SER A 358 19.26 2.64 -19.87
C SER A 358 20.49 2.87 -18.99
N LYS A 359 21.35 1.86 -18.91
CA LYS A 359 22.65 1.94 -18.22
C LYS A 359 23.56 3.01 -18.84
N GLU A 360 23.53 3.17 -20.16
CA GLU A 360 24.33 4.18 -20.87
C GLU A 360 23.90 5.59 -20.47
N TYR A 361 22.59 5.85 -20.48
CA TYR A 361 22.03 7.13 -20.04
C TYR A 361 22.42 7.44 -18.59
N TYR A 362 22.23 6.48 -17.69
CA TYR A 362 22.60 6.66 -16.28
C TYR A 362 24.10 6.92 -16.08
N SER A 363 24.96 6.31 -16.89
CA SER A 363 26.42 6.52 -16.81
C SER A 363 26.85 7.92 -17.24
N GLN A 364 26.08 8.57 -18.13
CA GLN A 364 26.33 9.93 -18.60
C GLN A 364 25.73 10.99 -17.66
N THR A 365 24.47 10.81 -17.26
CA THR A 365 23.72 11.81 -16.48
C THR A 365 23.90 11.65 -14.97
N GLY A 366 24.19 10.43 -14.51
CA GLY A 366 24.38 10.11 -13.08
C GLY A 366 23.10 10.17 -12.22
N ARG A 367 21.94 10.49 -12.80
CA ARG A 367 20.65 10.61 -12.11
C ARG A 367 19.50 10.06 -12.94
N ILE A 368 18.43 9.67 -12.25
CA ILE A 368 17.16 9.25 -12.86
C ILE A 368 16.12 10.35 -12.68
N PRO A 369 15.25 10.57 -13.70
CA PRO A 369 14.15 11.51 -13.59
C PRO A 369 13.22 11.18 -12.43
N ASP A 370 12.90 12.19 -11.64
CA ASP A 370 11.86 12.10 -10.62
C ASP A 370 10.52 12.57 -11.17
N TRP A 371 9.41 11.96 -10.74
CA TRP A 371 8.07 12.50 -10.94
C TRP A 371 7.92 13.90 -10.33
N CYS A 372 8.60 14.14 -9.22
CA CYS A 372 8.54 15.41 -8.47
C CYS A 372 9.59 16.44 -8.92
N CYS A 373 10.56 16.05 -9.75
CA CYS A 373 11.61 16.95 -10.24
C CYS A 373 11.22 17.51 -11.61
N LEU A 374 10.72 18.74 -11.61
CA LEU A 374 10.41 19.51 -12.83
C LEU A 374 11.66 19.85 -13.68
N ASN A 375 12.87 19.63 -13.14
CA ASN A 375 14.15 19.84 -13.82
C ASN A 375 14.62 18.63 -14.64
N ASN A 376 13.74 17.66 -14.92
CA ASN A 376 14.08 16.58 -15.83
C ASN A 376 14.34 17.19 -17.23
N PRO A 377 15.43 16.82 -17.92
CA PRO A 377 15.61 17.23 -19.31
C PRO A 377 14.40 16.78 -20.13
N PRO A 378 14.07 17.50 -21.22
CA PRO A 378 12.89 17.22 -22.02
C PRO A 378 12.85 15.73 -22.41
N LEU A 379 11.64 15.15 -22.39
CA LEU A 379 11.37 13.72 -22.66
C LEU A 379 12.00 13.25 -24.00
N GLU A 380 12.28 14.17 -24.92
CA GLU A 380 12.97 13.96 -26.20
C GLU A 380 14.45 13.53 -26.06
N MET A 381 15.14 13.91 -24.97
CA MET A 381 16.52 13.46 -24.69
C MET A 381 16.58 12.17 -23.87
N MET A 382 15.48 11.77 -23.25
CA MET A 382 15.40 10.61 -22.35
C MET A 382 14.99 9.33 -23.06
N PHE A 383 14.27 9.45 -24.17
CA PHE A 383 13.68 8.34 -24.89
C PHE A 383 14.20 8.37 -26.32
N ASP A 384 14.71 7.24 -26.78
CA ASP A 384 15.07 7.07 -28.20
C ASP A 384 13.75 7.04 -28.98
N VAL A 385 13.25 8.23 -29.34
CA VAL A 385 12.00 8.40 -30.08
C VAL A 385 12.26 7.94 -31.52
N GLY A 386 12.19 6.63 -31.71
CA GLY A 386 11.78 6.08 -32.99
C GLY A 386 10.44 6.75 -33.34
N LYS A 387 10.40 7.40 -34.50
CA LYS A 387 9.30 8.19 -35.08
C LYS A 387 7.95 7.44 -35.14
N ALA A 388 7.31 7.21 -34.01
CA ALA A 388 5.95 6.69 -33.93
C ALA A 388 5.19 7.43 -32.82
N PRO A 389 4.03 8.04 -33.11
CA PRO A 389 3.21 8.64 -32.06
C PRO A 389 2.81 7.56 -31.05
N PRO A 390 2.59 7.92 -29.78
CA PRO A 390 2.17 6.95 -28.77
C PRO A 390 0.90 6.25 -29.26
N PRO A 391 0.84 4.91 -29.26
CA PRO A 391 -0.36 4.22 -29.69
C PRO A 391 -1.46 4.58 -28.70
N LEU A 392 -2.47 5.32 -29.18
CA LEU A 392 -3.74 5.47 -28.49
C LEU A 392 -4.23 4.08 -28.09
N MET A 393 -4.69 3.99 -26.84
CA MET A 393 -5.10 2.80 -26.11
C MET A 393 -6.37 2.14 -26.72
N LYS A 394 -6.39 1.85 -28.02
CA LYS A 394 -7.53 1.27 -28.75
C LYS A 394 -7.33 -0.17 -29.22
N ARG A 395 -6.13 -0.75 -29.11
CA ARG A 395 -5.83 -2.07 -29.72
C ARG A 395 -5.68 -3.25 -28.75
N ALA A 396 -5.98 -3.10 -27.47
CA ALA A 396 -5.90 -4.22 -26.52
C ALA A 396 -7.18 -5.09 -26.44
N PHE A 397 -8.29 -4.67 -27.06
CA PHE A 397 -9.58 -5.37 -26.98
C PHE A 397 -10.29 -5.54 -28.34
N SER A 398 -9.57 -5.81 -29.42
CA SER A 398 -10.20 -6.31 -30.65
C SER A 398 -10.16 -7.83 -30.63
N THR A 399 -11.25 -8.44 -30.16
CA THR A 399 -11.61 -9.81 -30.49
C THR A 399 -12.34 -9.79 -31.83
N GLU A 400 -11.61 -9.80 -32.93
CA GLU A 400 -12.18 -10.19 -34.22
C GLU A 400 -11.30 -11.27 -34.86
N LYS A 401 -11.94 -12.39 -35.15
CA LYS A 401 -11.45 -13.48 -35.99
C LYS A 401 -11.62 -13.12 -37.45
#